data_AF-A0A067WAK0-F1
#
_entry.id   AF-A0A067WAK0-F1
#
_cell.length_a   1.000
_cell.length_b   1.000
_cell.length_c   1.000
_cell.angle_alpha   90.00
_cell.angle_beta   90.00
_cell.angle_gamma   90.00
#
_symmetry.space_group_name_H-M   'P 1'
#
loop_
_entity.id
_entity.type
_entity.pdbx_description
1 polymer ?
#
loop_
_entity_poly.entity_id
_entity_poly.type
_entity_poly.pdbx_seq_one_letter_code
_entity_poly.pdbx_strand_id
1 'polypeptide(L)'
;MRRYGINKDENIFLYIDPPYFKKGKGLYTSFYKSKDHYDLESIISEDVNAFWLITYDNVEEIRLLYNQYSKYEFDIRYSLQNKRQAQELMIFSPKIKIPESLELNRASLRNVA
;
A
#
# COMPACT_ATOMS: atom_id res chain seq x y z
N MET A 1 2.73 -22.74 -11.40
CA MET A 1 2.97 -21.35 -10.95
C MET A 1 2.11 -20.43 -11.81
N ARG A 2 1.04 -19.84 -11.26
CA ARG A 2 0.16 -18.91 -11.99
C ARG A 2 0.78 -17.52 -11.88
N ARG A 3 1.20 -16.95 -13.00
CA ARG A 3 1.92 -15.67 -13.02
C ARG A 3 0.93 -14.56 -13.39
N TYR A 4 0.61 -13.70 -12.42
CA TYR A 4 -0.31 -12.58 -12.61
C TYR A 4 0.43 -11.46 -13.34
N GLY A 5 0.10 -11.26 -14.63
CA GLY A 5 0.81 -10.32 -15.51
C GLY A 5 1.67 -10.97 -16.60
N ILE A 6 1.47 -12.25 -16.95
CA ILE A 6 2.07 -12.82 -18.17
C ILE A 6 1.24 -12.49 -19.39
N ASN A 7 1.49 -11.29 -19.89
CA ASN A 7 2.03 -11.17 -21.22
C ASN A 7 3.14 -10.11 -21.15
N LYS A 8 3.92 -10.01 -22.21
CA LYS A 8 5.03 -9.06 -22.39
C LYS A 8 4.55 -7.59 -22.45
N ASP A 9 3.50 -7.25 -21.71
CA ASP A 9 2.89 -5.94 -21.68
C ASP A 9 3.69 -5.09 -20.69
N GLU A 10 4.73 -4.45 -21.22
CA GLU A 10 5.50 -3.41 -20.54
C GLU A 10 4.63 -2.21 -20.08
N ASN A 11 3.32 -2.23 -20.36
CA ASN A 11 2.34 -1.17 -20.14
C ASN A 11 1.25 -1.51 -19.11
N ILE A 12 1.48 -2.46 -18.19
CA ILE A 12 0.53 -2.73 -17.10
C ILE A 12 0.92 -1.94 -15.84
N PHE A 13 -0.07 -1.23 -15.29
CA PHE A 13 -0.04 -0.63 -13.96
C PHE A 13 -1.11 -1.27 -13.09
N LEU A 14 -0.71 -1.85 -11.97
CA LEU A 14 -1.62 -2.48 -11.01
C LEU A 14 -1.89 -1.54 -9.85
N TYR A 15 -3.16 -1.22 -9.63
CA TYR A 15 -3.62 -0.62 -8.39
C TYR A 15 -4.26 -1.72 -7.53
N ILE A 16 -3.73 -1.92 -6.32
CA ILE A 16 -4.10 -3.05 -5.47
C ILE A 16 -4.60 -2.50 -4.13
N ASP A 17 -5.88 -2.74 -3.86
CA ASP A 17 -6.57 -2.24 -2.67
C ASP A 17 -7.22 -3.43 -1.93
N PRO A 18 -6.41 -4.23 -1.20
CA PRO A 18 -6.89 -5.42 -0.53
C PRO A 18 -7.73 -5.06 0.71
N PRO A 19 -8.48 -6.00 1.29
CA PRO A 19 -9.10 -5.78 2.60
C PRO A 19 -8.04 -5.33 3.62
N TYR A 20 -8.29 -4.20 4.30
CA TYR A 20 -7.29 -3.58 5.20
C TYR A 20 -7.00 -4.44 6.43
N PHE A 21 -5.81 -4.29 7.01
CA PHE A 21 -5.37 -5.16 8.11
C PHE A 21 -6.21 -4.98 9.38
N LYS A 22 -6.37 -3.73 9.87
CA LYS A 22 -7.23 -3.40 11.03
C LYS A 22 -8.59 -2.91 10.60
N LYS A 23 -8.66 -2.03 9.58
CA LYS A 23 -9.94 -1.45 9.13
C LYS A 23 -10.80 -2.41 8.29
N GLY A 24 -10.25 -3.56 7.86
CA GLY A 24 -10.90 -4.45 6.89
C GLY A 24 -12.29 -4.92 7.31
N LYS A 25 -12.47 -5.28 8.58
CA LYS A 25 -13.76 -5.77 9.11
C LYS A 25 -14.89 -4.74 9.08
N GLY A 26 -14.56 -3.44 9.04
CA GLY A 26 -15.54 -2.35 8.95
C GLY A 26 -15.81 -1.87 7.52
N LEU A 27 -14.94 -2.23 6.57
CA LEU A 27 -14.98 -1.73 5.19
C LEU A 27 -15.37 -2.81 4.16
N TYR A 28 -15.12 -4.09 4.46
CA TYR A 28 -15.30 -5.19 3.52
C TYR A 28 -16.17 -6.30 4.12
N THR A 29 -16.98 -6.94 3.26
CA THR A 29 -17.81 -8.10 3.61
C THR A 29 -16.99 -9.38 3.78
N SER A 30 -15.83 -9.46 3.11
CA SER A 30 -14.82 -10.50 3.27
C SER A 30 -13.52 -9.85 3.77
N PHE A 31 -12.89 -10.43 4.78
CA PHE A 31 -11.72 -9.87 5.43
C PHE A 31 -10.53 -10.81 5.32
N TYR A 32 -9.36 -10.23 5.13
CA TYR A 32 -8.11 -10.97 5.17
C TYR A 32 -7.76 -11.30 6.62
N LYS A 33 -7.20 -12.50 6.82
CA LYS A 33 -6.43 -12.85 8.00
C LYS A 33 -4.99 -12.42 7.77
N SER A 34 -4.19 -12.35 8.84
CA SER A 34 -2.76 -12.00 8.76
C SER A 34 -2.03 -12.78 7.68
N LYS A 35 -2.27 -14.11 7.56
CA LYS A 35 -1.68 -14.96 6.52
C LYS A 35 -1.99 -14.49 5.09
N ASP A 36 -3.22 -14.05 4.82
CA ASP A 36 -3.63 -13.63 3.48
C ASP A 36 -2.85 -12.37 3.04
N HIS A 37 -2.48 -11.50 3.98
CA HIS A 37 -1.62 -10.35 3.69
C HIS A 37 -0.19 -10.76 3.34
N TYR A 38 0.38 -11.75 4.05
CA TYR A 38 1.70 -12.31 3.75
C TYR A 38 1.71 -13.02 2.39
N ASP A 39 0.66 -13.81 2.11
CA ASP A 39 0.53 -14.51 0.83
C ASP A 39 0.43 -13.50 -0.33
N LEU A 40 -0.29 -12.37 -0.13
CA LEU A 40 -0.34 -11.29 -1.12
C LEU A 40 1.04 -10.66 -1.36
N GLU A 41 1.81 -10.36 -0.30
CA GLU A 41 3.15 -9.78 -0.46
C GLU A 41 4.11 -10.74 -1.18
N SER A 42 4.06 -12.04 -0.88
CA SER A 42 4.84 -13.07 -1.57
C SER A 42 4.49 -13.13 -3.07
N ILE A 43 3.21 -13.09 -3.43
CA ILE A 43 2.81 -13.03 -4.85
C ILE A 43 3.34 -11.75 -5.52
N ILE A 44 3.26 -10.61 -4.84
CA ILE A 44 3.73 -9.33 -5.38
C ILE A 44 5.24 -9.33 -5.60
N SER A 45 6.00 -9.86 -4.64
CA SER A 45 7.46 -9.88 -4.70
C SER A 45 7.99 -10.92 -5.70
N GLU A 46 7.35 -12.08 -5.81
CA GLU A 46 7.86 -13.20 -6.62
C GLU A 46 7.31 -13.21 -8.05
N ASP A 47 6.03 -12.87 -8.23
CA ASP A 47 5.32 -13.12 -9.49
C ASP A 47 5.01 -11.84 -10.29
N VAL A 48 4.99 -10.66 -9.65
CA VAL A 48 4.55 -9.42 -10.30
C VAL A 48 5.72 -8.60 -10.85
N ASN A 49 5.89 -8.63 -12.18
CA ASN A 49 6.89 -7.84 -12.90
C ASN A 49 6.30 -6.59 -13.58
N ALA A 50 5.42 -5.86 -12.91
CA ALA A 50 4.73 -4.66 -13.43
C ALA A 50 4.97 -3.42 -12.56
N PHE A 51 4.54 -2.25 -13.01
CA PHE A 51 4.36 -1.12 -12.10
C PHE A 51 3.17 -1.42 -11.20
N TRP A 52 3.32 -1.23 -9.89
CA TRP A 52 2.21 -1.44 -8.96
C TRP A 52 2.22 -0.44 -7.81
N LEU A 53 1.02 -0.14 -7.33
CA LEU A 53 0.74 0.68 -6.16
C LEU A 53 -0.25 -0.09 -5.28
N ILE A 54 0.09 -0.27 -4.01
CA ILE A 54 -0.78 -0.89 -3.01
C ILE A 54 -1.20 0.15 -1.98
N THR A 55 -2.49 0.18 -1.63
CA THR A 55 -3.02 0.97 -0.53
C THR A 55 -3.35 0.08 0.67
N TYR A 56 -3.08 0.59 1.87
CA TYR A 56 -3.35 -0.09 3.13
C TYR A 56 -3.62 0.92 4.26
N ASP A 57 -4.16 0.43 5.38
CA ASP A 57 -4.11 1.20 6.62
C ASP A 57 -2.68 1.36 7.15
N ASN A 58 -2.42 2.53 7.74
CA ASN A 58 -1.12 2.85 8.31
C ASN A 58 -0.91 2.15 9.67
N VAL A 59 -0.48 0.89 9.63
CA VAL A 59 -0.22 0.06 10.82
C VAL A 59 1.16 -0.57 10.76
N GLU A 60 1.77 -0.82 11.92
CA GLU A 60 3.14 -1.36 12.01
C GLU A 60 3.30 -2.69 11.26
N GLU A 61 2.28 -3.54 11.32
CA GLU A 61 2.28 -4.86 10.68
C GLU A 61 2.48 -4.74 9.16
N ILE A 62 1.78 -3.80 8.51
CA ILE A 62 1.92 -3.53 7.08
C ILE A 62 3.25 -2.83 6.76
N ARG A 63 3.71 -1.92 7.62
CA ARG A 63 5.02 -1.25 7.44
C ARG A 63 6.16 -2.25 7.45
N LEU A 64 6.11 -3.21 8.36
CA LEU A 64 7.11 -4.28 8.48
C LEU A 64 7.00 -5.25 7.31
N LEU A 65 5.78 -5.65 6.94
CA LEU A 65 5.54 -6.56 5.81
C LEU A 65 6.12 -6.01 4.49
N TYR A 66 5.96 -4.71 4.24
CA TYR A 66 6.45 -4.06 3.03
C TYR A 66 7.69 -3.20 3.28
N ASN A 67 8.56 -3.58 4.23
CA ASN A 67 9.67 -2.73 4.65
C ASN A 67 10.63 -2.38 3.51
N GLN A 68 10.91 -3.33 2.60
CA GLN A 68 11.84 -3.10 1.47
C GLN A 68 11.32 -2.14 0.38
N TYR A 69 10.04 -1.75 0.40
CA TYR A 69 9.45 -0.92 -0.65
C TYR A 69 9.38 0.55 -0.25
N SER A 70 9.38 1.43 -1.24
CA SER A 70 9.06 2.84 -1.03
C SER A 70 7.61 2.96 -0.58
N LYS A 71 7.39 3.79 0.44
CA LYS A 71 6.08 4.01 1.06
C LYS A 71 5.78 5.50 1.08
N TYR A 72 4.51 5.90 1.10
CA TYR A 72 4.10 7.28 1.35
C TYR A 72 2.87 7.28 2.25
N GLU A 73 2.87 8.16 3.25
CA GLU A 73 1.76 8.30 4.19
C GLU A 73 0.88 9.45 3.73
N PHE A 74 -0.42 9.22 3.70
CA PHE A 74 -1.38 10.24 3.31
C PHE A 74 -2.61 10.19 4.21
N ASP A 75 -3.22 11.36 4.38
CA ASP A 75 -4.41 11.52 5.19
C ASP A 75 -5.65 11.38 4.32
N ILE A 76 -6.57 10.50 4.74
CA ILE A 76 -7.91 10.48 4.17
C ILE A 76 -8.86 11.26 5.07
N ARG A 77 -9.42 12.33 4.50
CA ARG A 77 -10.52 13.08 5.12
C ARG A 77 -11.83 12.40 4.76
N TYR A 78 -12.27 11.45 5.57
CA TYR A 78 -13.63 10.94 5.47
C TYR A 78 -14.60 12.05 5.90
N SER A 79 -15.30 12.66 4.93
CA SER A 79 -16.23 13.76 5.16
C SER A 79 -17.53 13.36 5.87
N LEU A 80 -17.77 12.05 6.06
CA LEU A 80 -19.09 11.53 6.40
C LEU A 80 -19.38 11.37 7.90
N GLN A 81 -18.39 11.19 8.78
CA GLN A 81 -18.60 11.09 10.22
C GLN A 81 -17.35 11.55 10.99
N ASN A 82 -17.48 12.62 11.78
CA ASN A 82 -16.55 13.08 12.83
C ASN A 82 -15.04 12.91 12.55
N LYS A 83 -14.40 13.95 11.99
CA LYS A 83 -12.98 14.38 12.10
C LYS A 83 -11.96 13.35 12.63
N ARG A 84 -11.94 12.12 12.15
CA ARG A 84 -10.88 11.15 12.39
C ARG A 84 -10.01 11.15 11.15
N GLN A 85 -8.85 11.80 11.27
CA GLN A 85 -7.78 11.71 10.28
C GLN A 85 -7.33 10.26 10.26
N ALA A 86 -7.80 9.50 9.26
CA ALA A 86 -7.38 8.14 9.06
C ALA A 86 -6.13 8.19 8.16
N GLN A 87 -5.00 7.78 8.71
CA GLN A 87 -3.76 7.68 7.94
C GLN A 87 -3.73 6.36 7.17
N GLU A 88 -3.29 6.45 5.93
CA GLU A 88 -3.13 5.31 5.02
C GLU A 88 -1.74 5.32 4.39
N LEU A 89 -1.33 4.15 3.91
CA LEU A 89 -0.04 3.90 3.30
C LEU A 89 -0.22 3.60 1.82
N MET A 90 0.47 4.36 0.97
CA MET A 90 0.77 3.99 -0.40
C MET A 90 2.10 3.26 -0.44
N ILE A 91 2.15 2.10 -1.09
CA ILE A 91 3.33 1.26 -1.21
C ILE A 91 3.61 1.05 -2.68
N PHE A 92 4.82 1.38 -3.12
CA PHE A 92 5.16 1.46 -4.54
C PHE A 92 6.11 0.34 -4.96
N SER A 93 5.88 -0.18 -6.16
CA SER A 93 6.84 -1.06 -6.82
C SER A 93 8.20 -0.39 -6.98
N PRO A 94 9.32 -1.14 -6.97
CA PRO A 94 10.65 -0.57 -7.19
C PRO A 94 10.82 0.17 -8.53
N LYS A 95 9.92 -0.06 -9.50
CA LYS A 95 9.92 0.59 -10.81
C LYS A 95 9.36 2.03 -10.77
N ILE A 96 8.54 2.37 -9.77
CA ILE A 96 7.94 3.71 -9.65
C ILE A 96 8.95 4.65 -8.97
N LYS A 97 9.32 5.72 -9.67
CA LYS A 97 10.08 6.82 -9.08
C LYS A 97 9.11 7.82 -8.46
N ILE A 98 9.25 8.04 -7.15
CA ILE A 98 8.45 9.02 -6.42
C ILE A 98 9.11 10.40 -6.61
N PRO A 99 8.35 11.45 -6.98
CA PRO A 99 8.88 12.81 -7.03
C PRO A 99 9.46 13.26 -5.69
N GLU A 100 10.60 13.94 -5.72
CA GLU A 100 11.29 14.46 -4.53
C GLU A 100 10.40 15.40 -3.70
N SER A 101 9.45 16.10 -4.33
CA SER A 101 8.45 16.93 -3.63
C SER A 101 7.56 16.14 -2.67
N LEU A 102 7.31 14.86 -2.93
CA LEU A 102 6.60 13.96 -2.00
C LEU A 102 7.54 13.41 -0.92
N GLU A 103 8.84 13.29 -1.21
CA GLU A 103 9.85 12.89 -0.23
C GLU A 103 10.12 14.00 0.81
N LEU A 104 10.15 15.27 0.38
CA LEU A 104 10.42 16.44 1.23
C LEU A 104 9.33 16.64 2.31
N ASN A 105 8.07 16.35 2.01
CA ASN A 105 6.99 16.38 3.01
C ASN A 105 7.24 15.41 4.18
N ARG A 106 8.06 14.35 4.00
CA ARG A 106 8.43 13.40 5.07
C ARG A 106 9.44 13.99 6.04
N ALA A 107 10.35 14.84 5.56
CA ALA A 107 11.35 15.51 6.39
C ALA A 107 10.76 16.68 7.17
N SER A 108 9.84 17.43 6.56
CA SER A 108 9.16 18.56 7.21
C SER A 108 8.25 18.13 8.36
N LEU A 109 7.63 16.96 8.28
CA LEU A 109 6.80 16.40 9.37
C LEU A 109 7.60 15.79 10.53
N ARG A 110 8.89 15.49 10.34
CA ARG A 110 9.79 15.02 11.41
C ARG A 110 10.38 16.17 12.25
N ASN A 111 10.33 17.40 11.77
CA ASN A 111 10.92 18.58 12.43
C ASN A 111 9.92 19.39 13.28
N VAL A 112 8.73 18.84 13.57
CA VAL A 112 7.69 19.50 14.40
C VAL A 112 7.28 18.63 15.59
N ALA A 113 8.17 17.77 16.08
CA ALA A 113 7.99 17.00 17.33
C ALA A 113 9.05 17.39 18.36
#